data_AF-A0A6V8Q6C5-F1
#
_entry.id   AF-A0A6V8Q6C5-F1
#
_cell.length_a   1.000
_cell.length_b   1.000
_cell.length_c   1.000
_cell.angle_alpha   90.00
_cell.angle_beta   90.00
_cell.angle_gamma   90.00
#
_symmetry.space_group_name_H-M   'P 1'
#
loop_
_entity.id
_entity.type
_entity.pdbx_description
1 polymer ?
#
loop_
_entity_poly.entity_id
_entity_poly.type
_entity_poly.pdbx_seq_one_letter_code
_entity_poly.pdbx_strand_id
1 'polypeptide(L)'
;MSQDYIVIRGAREHNLKNINLDIPRNKLVVMTGLSGSGKSSLAFDTIYAEGQRRYVESLSAYARQFLGQMEKPDVDYIGGLSPAISIDQKGASKNPRSTVGTMTEIYDYLRLLYARIGKPHCHICGKPIARQSVEQIVDQILTLPYGTRFQILAPVVRGRKGEYKNLLDEVRRQGYTRVRVDGKIYDIEEEMTLDKYVKHNIEVVVDRLAMKGGIKTRLFESVETSLKTGGGIVYIDVVDGDTLSFSEHFACIDCGVSFEELSPRMFSFNSPHGACTLCGG
;
A
#
# COMPACT_ATOMS: atom_id res chain seq x y z
N MET A 1 18.63 -12.23 44.26
CA MET A 1 19.86 -12.72 43.59
C MET A 1 19.41 -13.42 42.32
N SER A 2 19.93 -13.06 41.15
CA SER A 2 19.73 -13.88 39.95
C SER A 2 20.28 -15.27 40.25
N GLN A 3 19.46 -16.31 40.14
CA GLN A 3 19.99 -17.67 40.14
C GLN A 3 20.91 -17.77 38.92
N ASP A 4 22.21 -17.97 39.16
CA ASP A 4 23.24 -18.07 38.10
C ASP A 4 23.13 -19.37 37.29
N TYR A 5 22.28 -20.30 37.75
CA TYR A 5 22.05 -21.60 37.15
C TYR A 5 20.57 -21.85 36.89
N ILE A 6 20.27 -22.59 35.83
CA ILE A 6 19.01 -23.32 35.67
C ILE A 6 19.18 -24.62 36.45
N VAL A 7 18.39 -24.77 37.50
CA VAL A 7 18.49 -25.87 38.46
C VAL A 7 17.40 -26.87 38.14
N ILE A 8 17.77 -28.09 37.77
CA ILE A 8 16.84 -29.17 37.44
C ILE A 8 17.00 -30.27 38.48
N ARG A 9 15.89 -30.69 39.09
CA ARG A 9 15.86 -31.79 40.06
C ARG A 9 14.80 -32.82 39.67
N GLY A 10 15.22 -34.07 39.64
CA GLY A 10 14.38 -35.23 39.39
C GLY A 10 13.70 -35.25 38.03
N ALA A 11 14.40 -34.93 36.94
CA ALA A 11 13.83 -35.04 35.59
C ALA A 11 13.70 -36.51 35.16
N ARG A 12 12.50 -36.91 34.75
CA ARG A 12 12.10 -38.29 34.42
C ARG A 12 11.38 -38.42 33.07
N GLU A 13 11.26 -37.34 32.32
CA GLU A 13 10.63 -37.33 31.00
C GLU A 13 11.20 -38.42 30.08
N HIS A 14 10.31 -39.22 29.47
CA HIS A 14 10.66 -40.39 28.65
C HIS A 14 11.63 -41.39 29.30
N ASN A 15 12.90 -41.38 28.89
CA ASN A 15 13.91 -42.34 29.35
C ASN A 15 14.90 -41.75 30.37
N LEU A 16 14.68 -40.50 30.81
CA LEU A 16 15.48 -39.87 31.86
C LEU A 16 15.35 -40.62 33.18
N LYS A 17 16.47 -40.80 33.88
CA LYS A 17 16.56 -41.64 35.09
C LYS A 17 16.64 -40.80 36.36
N ASN A 18 15.62 -39.96 36.57
CA ASN A 18 15.51 -39.09 37.74
C ASN A 18 16.75 -38.20 37.93
N ILE A 19 17.16 -37.52 36.86
CA ILE A 19 18.44 -36.82 36.82
C ILE A 19 18.36 -35.43 37.49
N ASN A 20 19.49 -35.02 38.08
CA ASN A 20 19.69 -33.70 38.67
C ASN A 20 20.81 -32.98 37.90
N LEU A 21 20.59 -31.72 37.51
CA LEU A 21 21.55 -30.96 36.72
C LEU A 21 21.48 -29.47 37.07
N ASP A 22 22.64 -28.81 37.11
CA ASP A 22 22.76 -27.36 37.21
C ASP A 22 23.41 -26.82 35.94
N ILE A 23 22.64 -26.08 35.13
CA ILE A 23 23.08 -25.52 33.84
C ILE A 23 23.43 -24.05 34.03
N PRO A 24 24.66 -23.60 33.71
CA PRO A 24 25.02 -22.19 33.86
C PRO A 24 24.22 -21.31 32.90
N ARG A 25 23.65 -20.22 33.42
CA ARG A 25 22.91 -19.24 32.61
C ARG A 25 23.86 -18.33 31.83
N ASN A 26 23.34 -17.71 30.77
CA ASN A 26 24.07 -16.76 29.92
C ASN A 26 25.35 -17.36 29.30
N LYS A 27 25.33 -18.67 29.05
CA LYS A 27 26.40 -19.42 28.39
C LYS A 27 25.82 -20.20 27.20
N LEU A 28 26.65 -20.44 26.20
CA LEU A 28 26.35 -21.41 25.16
C LEU A 28 26.56 -22.81 25.72
N VAL A 29 25.46 -23.52 26.01
CA VAL A 29 25.49 -24.87 26.56
C VAL A 29 25.17 -25.87 25.46
N VAL A 30 26.04 -26.86 25.29
CA VAL A 30 25.88 -27.91 24.27
C VAL A 30 25.59 -29.24 24.96
N MET A 31 24.45 -29.85 24.65
CA MET A 31 24.13 -31.21 25.09
C MET A 31 24.58 -32.22 24.04
N THR A 32 25.40 -33.19 24.45
CA THR A 32 25.98 -34.21 23.56
C THR A 32 25.78 -35.62 24.14
N GLY A 33 25.91 -36.64 23.29
CA GLY A 33 25.69 -38.05 23.64
C GLY A 33 25.10 -38.87 22.49
N LEU A 34 25.07 -40.19 22.63
CA LEU A 34 24.57 -41.14 21.63
C LEU A 34 23.11 -40.89 21.25
N SER A 35 22.69 -41.30 20.05
CA SER A 35 21.27 -41.26 19.68
C SER A 35 20.41 -42.02 20.70
N GLY A 36 19.26 -41.46 21.09
CA GLY A 36 18.41 -42.03 22.12
C GLY A 36 18.88 -41.83 23.58
N SER A 37 19.98 -41.12 23.83
CA SER A 37 20.50 -40.91 25.20
C SER A 37 19.65 -39.97 26.10
N GLY A 38 18.48 -39.51 25.64
CA GLY A 38 17.62 -38.59 26.39
C GLY A 38 17.95 -37.09 26.23
N LYS A 39 18.82 -36.70 25.27
CA LYS A 39 19.14 -35.28 25.00
C LYS A 39 17.90 -34.46 24.66
N SER A 40 17.09 -34.95 23.73
CA SER A 40 15.86 -34.27 23.31
C SER A 40 14.83 -34.24 24.43
N SER A 41 14.73 -35.33 25.20
CA SER A 41 13.85 -35.43 26.37
C SER A 41 14.18 -34.38 27.43
N LEU A 42 15.48 -34.14 27.67
CA LEU A 42 15.91 -33.09 28.59
C LEU A 42 15.74 -31.67 27.98
N ALA A 43 16.21 -31.45 26.75
CA ALA A 43 16.25 -30.12 26.15
C ALA A 43 14.86 -29.60 25.74
N PHE A 44 14.11 -30.40 24.98
CA PHE A 44 12.83 -30.02 24.41
C PHE A 44 11.66 -30.39 25.32
N ASP A 45 11.59 -31.67 25.71
CA ASP A 45 10.40 -32.21 26.38
C ASP A 45 10.37 -31.82 27.87
N THR A 46 11.51 -31.46 28.47
CA THR A 46 11.59 -30.98 29.88
C THR A 46 11.83 -29.47 29.98
N ILE A 47 13.01 -28.99 29.57
CA ILE A 47 13.44 -27.59 29.81
C ILE A 47 12.61 -26.60 28.98
N TYR A 48 12.53 -26.82 27.67
CA TYR A 48 11.75 -25.94 26.78
C TYR A 48 10.26 -26.01 27.10
N ALA A 49 9.69 -27.21 27.26
CA ALA A 49 8.28 -27.40 27.61
C ALA A 49 7.91 -26.64 28.89
N GLU A 50 8.69 -26.77 29.96
CA GLU A 50 8.44 -26.06 31.21
C GLU A 50 8.62 -24.54 31.07
N GLY A 51 9.61 -24.11 30.27
CA GLY A 51 9.88 -22.68 30.02
C GLY A 51 8.75 -22.01 29.24
N GLN A 52 8.24 -22.69 28.22
CA GLN A 52 7.08 -22.24 27.44
C GLN A 52 5.82 -22.23 28.32
N ARG A 53 5.56 -23.31 29.08
CA ARG A 53 4.39 -23.42 29.95
C ARG A 53 4.32 -22.27 30.95
N ARG A 54 5.40 -22.02 31.70
CA ARG A 54 5.47 -20.92 32.69
C ARG A 54 5.26 -19.55 32.07
N TYR A 55 5.82 -19.33 30.88
CA TYR A 55 5.66 -18.06 30.17
C TYR A 55 4.19 -17.84 29.75
N VAL A 56 3.56 -18.84 29.13
CA VAL A 56 2.17 -18.73 28.68
C VAL A 56 1.21 -18.62 29.87
N GLU A 57 1.49 -19.27 31.01
CA GLU A 57 0.70 -19.17 32.24
C GLU A 57 0.65 -17.74 32.81
N SER A 58 1.68 -16.95 32.52
CA SER A 58 1.77 -15.55 32.93
C SER A 58 0.98 -14.57 32.04
N LEU A 59 0.53 -14.99 30.85
CA LEU A 59 -0.09 -14.08 29.87
C LEU A 59 -1.50 -13.62 30.26
N SER A 60 -2.47 -14.54 30.29
CA SER A 60 -3.87 -14.21 30.62
C SER A 60 -4.56 -15.33 31.40
N ALA A 61 -5.57 -14.97 32.18
CA ALA A 61 -6.37 -15.96 32.92
C ALA A 61 -7.11 -16.94 31.99
N TYR A 62 -7.46 -16.49 30.78
CA TYR A 62 -8.04 -17.32 29.74
C TYR A 62 -7.01 -18.28 29.12
N ALA A 63 -5.78 -17.83 28.85
CA ALA A 63 -4.71 -18.69 28.34
C ALA A 63 -4.39 -19.84 29.30
N ARG A 64 -4.50 -19.60 30.62
CA ARG A 64 -4.35 -20.66 31.64
C ARG A 64 -5.37 -21.79 31.50
N GLN A 65 -6.59 -21.52 31.03
CA GLN A 65 -7.61 -22.56 30.82
C GLN A 65 -7.23 -23.53 29.69
N PHE A 66 -6.55 -23.06 28.65
CA PHE A 66 -6.06 -23.90 27.55
C PHE A 66 -4.77 -24.64 27.90
N LEU A 67 -3.90 -24.01 28.69
CA LEU A 67 -2.65 -24.62 29.16
C LEU A 67 -2.86 -25.80 30.12
N GLY A 68 -3.98 -25.83 30.85
CA GLY A 68 -4.34 -26.98 31.66
C GLY A 68 -4.46 -28.30 30.87
N GLN A 69 -4.50 -28.22 29.53
CA GLN A 69 -4.47 -29.38 28.63
C GLN A 69 -3.07 -29.77 28.14
N MET A 70 -2.04 -28.94 28.33
CA MET A 70 -0.66 -29.31 27.99
C MET A 70 -0.10 -30.19 29.10
N GLU A 71 0.42 -31.37 28.74
CA GLU A 71 1.08 -32.25 29.70
C GLU A 71 2.24 -31.52 30.38
N LYS A 72 2.24 -31.56 31.72
CA LYS A 72 3.36 -31.06 32.51
C LYS A 72 4.49 -32.08 32.41
N PRO A 73 5.73 -31.64 32.13
CA PRO A 73 6.86 -32.57 32.11
C PRO A 73 7.07 -33.23 33.47
N ASP A 74 7.49 -34.49 33.46
CA ASP A 74 7.77 -35.24 34.68
C ASP A 74 9.11 -34.80 35.28
N VAL A 75 9.04 -33.80 36.17
CA VAL A 75 10.18 -33.22 36.88
C VAL A 75 9.75 -32.73 38.26
N ASP A 76 10.58 -32.94 39.28
CA ASP A 76 10.26 -32.51 40.65
C ASP A 76 10.37 -30.99 40.82
N TYR A 77 11.46 -30.42 40.31
CA TYR A 77 11.70 -28.99 40.42
C TYR A 77 12.58 -28.47 39.28
N ILE A 78 12.16 -27.34 38.71
CA ILE A 78 13.01 -26.53 37.82
C ILE A 78 13.04 -25.09 38.33
N GLY A 79 14.23 -24.57 38.62
CA GLY A 79 14.51 -23.19 39.03
C GLY A 79 15.35 -22.44 37.99
N GLY A 80 15.36 -21.11 38.07
CA GLY A 80 16.22 -20.26 37.23
C GLY A 80 15.85 -20.21 35.74
N LEU A 81 14.70 -20.77 35.36
CA LEU A 81 14.26 -20.89 33.98
C LEU A 81 13.79 -19.55 33.41
N SER A 82 14.21 -19.24 32.19
CA SER A 82 13.75 -18.07 31.43
C SER A 82 12.66 -18.50 30.44
N PRO A 83 11.85 -17.57 29.89
CA PRO A 83 11.01 -17.87 28.74
C PRO A 83 11.85 -18.54 27.65
N ALA A 84 11.42 -19.73 27.20
CA ALA A 84 12.18 -20.58 26.31
C ALA A 84 11.61 -20.51 24.89
N ILE A 85 12.49 -20.53 23.89
CA ILE A 85 12.16 -20.60 22.47
C ILE A 85 12.87 -21.83 21.90
N SER A 86 12.11 -22.68 21.21
CA SER A 86 12.66 -23.81 20.47
C SER A 86 12.92 -23.37 19.04
N ILE A 87 14.11 -23.67 18.54
CA ILE A 87 14.47 -23.56 17.13
C ILE A 87 14.85 -24.96 16.68
N ASP A 88 13.89 -25.67 16.12
CA ASP A 88 14.06 -27.02 15.58
C ASP A 88 14.02 -27.02 14.04
N GLN A 89 14.28 -28.18 13.45
CA GLN A 89 14.19 -28.37 12.00
C GLN A 89 12.82 -28.91 11.56
N LYS A 90 11.75 -28.73 12.37
CA LYS A 90 10.42 -29.18 11.93
C LYS A 90 10.08 -28.46 10.62
N GLY A 91 9.67 -29.26 9.63
CA GLY A 91 9.55 -28.79 8.25
C GLY A 91 8.71 -27.53 8.14
N ALA A 92 9.20 -26.56 7.36
CA ALA A 92 8.47 -25.33 7.09
C ALA A 92 7.06 -25.64 6.57
N SER A 93 6.07 -24.89 7.05
CA SER A 93 4.68 -25.01 6.61
C SER A 93 4.59 -24.92 5.08
N LYS A 94 3.97 -25.91 4.44
CA LYS A 94 3.78 -25.98 2.99
C LYS A 94 2.61 -25.12 2.52
N ASN A 95 2.57 -23.86 2.94
CA ASN A 95 1.56 -22.92 2.47
C ASN A 95 2.06 -22.27 1.16
N PRO A 96 1.35 -22.41 0.02
CA PRO A 96 1.78 -21.85 -1.26
C PRO A 96 1.91 -20.32 -1.26
N ARG A 97 1.29 -19.65 -0.28
CA ARG A 97 1.36 -18.20 -0.09
C ARG A 97 2.43 -17.75 0.90
N SER A 98 3.23 -18.68 1.43
CA SER A 98 4.36 -18.37 2.30
C SER A 98 5.64 -18.36 1.49
N THR A 99 6.34 -17.23 1.52
CA THR A 99 7.65 -17.03 0.90
C THR A 99 8.67 -16.71 1.99
N VAL A 100 9.96 -16.73 1.64
CA VAL A 100 11.02 -16.24 2.53
C VAL A 100 10.73 -14.82 3.01
N GLY A 101 10.22 -13.96 2.13
CA GLY A 101 9.89 -12.57 2.45
C GLY A 101 8.75 -12.44 3.46
N THR A 102 7.73 -13.29 3.40
CA THR A 102 6.64 -13.26 4.40
C THR A 102 7.06 -13.88 5.72
N MET A 103 7.92 -14.91 5.70
CA MET A 103 8.41 -15.56 6.93
C MET A 103 9.37 -14.67 7.74
N THR A 104 10.12 -13.80 7.06
CA THR A 104 11.09 -12.89 7.67
C THR A 104 10.53 -11.50 7.90
N GLU A 105 9.25 -11.26 7.57
CA GLU A 105 8.58 -9.95 7.57
C GLU A 105 9.22 -8.89 6.65
N ILE A 106 10.33 -9.20 5.96
CA ILE A 106 10.99 -8.30 4.99
C ILE A 106 9.99 -7.83 3.93
N TYR A 107 9.11 -8.73 3.48
CA TYR A 107 8.07 -8.37 2.50
C TYR A 107 7.13 -7.30 3.04
N ASP A 108 6.82 -7.30 4.33
CA ASP A 108 5.93 -6.31 4.94
C ASP A 108 6.56 -4.91 4.94
N TYR A 109 7.87 -4.84 5.21
CA TYR A 109 8.63 -3.60 5.04
C TYR A 109 8.69 -3.15 3.59
N LEU A 110 8.86 -4.07 2.63
CA LEU A 110 8.81 -3.72 1.21
C LEU A 110 7.44 -3.15 0.82
N ARG A 111 6.34 -3.75 1.28
CA ARG A 111 4.99 -3.22 1.04
C ARG A 111 4.82 -1.79 1.56
N LEU A 112 5.35 -1.50 2.75
CA LEU A 112 5.36 -0.15 3.30
C LEU A 112 6.21 0.81 2.46
N LEU A 113 7.41 0.37 2.06
CA LEU A 113 8.33 1.17 1.24
C LEU A 113 7.68 1.59 -0.08
N TYR A 114 7.14 0.62 -0.82
CA TYR A 114 6.49 0.89 -2.11
C TYR A 114 5.22 1.73 -1.98
N ALA A 115 4.45 1.57 -0.89
CA ALA A 115 3.27 2.41 -0.65
C ALA A 115 3.63 3.87 -0.32
N ARG A 116 4.74 4.10 0.39
CA ARG A 116 5.10 5.45 0.87
C ARG A 116 5.87 6.28 -0.13
N ILE A 117 6.82 5.68 -0.84
CA ILE A 117 7.72 6.41 -1.75
C ILE A 117 7.72 5.85 -3.17
N GLY A 118 6.90 4.84 -3.44
CA GLY A 118 6.75 4.30 -4.79
C GLY A 118 6.17 5.36 -5.73
N LYS A 119 6.77 5.48 -6.91
CA LYS A 119 6.24 6.31 -8.00
C LYS A 119 5.40 5.39 -8.91
N PRO A 120 4.06 5.48 -8.89
CA PRO A 120 3.24 4.60 -9.71
C PRO A 120 3.36 5.00 -11.19
N HIS A 121 3.23 4.01 -12.05
CA HIS A 121 3.29 4.18 -13.50
C HIS A 121 2.08 3.48 -14.14
N CYS A 122 1.63 3.99 -15.27
CA CYS A 122 0.58 3.35 -16.04
C CYS A 122 1.10 2.04 -16.65
N HIS A 123 0.41 0.92 -16.42
CA HIS A 123 0.81 -0.36 -16.99
C HIS A 123 0.56 -0.49 -18.50
N ILE A 124 -0.12 0.49 -19.13
CA ILE A 124 -0.37 0.52 -20.59
C ILE A 124 0.69 1.36 -21.30
N CYS A 125 0.90 2.62 -20.89
CA CYS A 125 1.81 3.55 -21.58
C CYS A 125 3.11 3.85 -20.84
N GLY A 126 3.28 3.36 -19.61
CA GLY A 126 4.49 3.55 -18.80
C GLY A 126 4.66 4.96 -18.19
N LYS A 127 3.76 5.91 -18.46
CA LYS A 127 3.87 7.27 -17.90
C LYS A 127 3.67 7.28 -16.38
N PRO A 128 4.39 8.15 -15.64
CA PRO A 128 4.15 8.35 -14.21
C PRO A 128 2.72 8.79 -13.93
N ILE A 129 2.14 8.29 -12.85
CA ILE A 129 0.84 8.73 -12.35
C ILE A 129 1.06 9.48 -11.05
N ALA A 130 0.47 10.66 -10.93
CA ALA A 130 0.51 11.44 -9.72
C ALA A 130 -0.87 12.02 -9.45
N ARG A 131 -1.33 11.89 -8.20
CA ARG A 131 -2.40 12.74 -7.67
C ARG A 131 -1.79 14.07 -7.28
N GLN A 132 -2.43 15.17 -7.66
CA GLN A 132 -2.01 16.50 -7.29
C GLN A 132 -3.17 17.24 -6.63
N SER A 133 -2.91 17.95 -5.54
CA SER A 133 -3.90 18.89 -4.99
C SER A 133 -4.03 20.11 -5.89
N VAL A 134 -5.15 20.83 -5.79
CA VAL A 134 -5.35 22.12 -6.47
C VAL A 134 -4.15 23.04 -6.22
N GLU A 135 -3.69 23.15 -4.96
CA GLU A 135 -2.52 23.97 -4.60
C GLU A 135 -1.25 23.55 -5.34
N GLN A 136 -0.96 22.25 -5.44
CA GLN A 136 0.21 21.75 -6.15
C GLN A 136 0.13 22.01 -7.66
N ILE A 137 -1.06 21.87 -8.25
CA ILE A 137 -1.29 22.19 -9.66
C ILE A 137 -1.05 23.69 -9.90
N VAL A 138 -1.62 24.54 -9.05
CA VAL A 138 -1.45 26.00 -9.11
C VAL A 138 0.02 26.39 -8.95
N ASP A 139 0.72 25.85 -7.96
CA ASP A 139 2.13 26.16 -7.72
C ASP A 139 3.01 25.70 -8.89
N GLN A 140 2.69 24.59 -9.56
CA GLN A 140 3.38 24.20 -10.80
C GLN A 140 3.11 25.16 -11.95
N ILE A 141 1.85 25.57 -12.16
CA ILE A 141 1.51 26.55 -13.21
C ILE A 141 2.20 27.89 -12.95
N LEU A 142 2.34 28.31 -11.69
CA LEU A 142 3.05 29.54 -11.31
C LEU A 142 4.55 29.53 -11.65
N THR A 143 5.13 28.38 -12.01
CA THR A 143 6.52 28.31 -12.48
C THR A 143 6.71 28.73 -13.94
N LEU A 144 5.62 28.90 -14.70
CA LEU A 144 5.68 29.39 -16.08
C LEU A 144 6.29 30.80 -16.16
N PRO A 145 7.00 31.14 -17.25
CA PRO A 145 7.59 32.46 -17.43
C PRO A 145 6.58 33.61 -17.34
N TYR A 146 7.03 34.77 -16.87
CA TYR A 146 6.22 35.98 -16.86
C TYR A 146 5.77 36.35 -18.28
N GLY A 147 4.48 36.70 -18.44
CA GLY A 147 3.88 37.05 -19.72
C GLY A 147 3.33 35.86 -20.52
N THR A 148 3.61 34.61 -20.13
CA THR A 148 3.05 33.41 -20.79
C THR A 148 1.52 33.44 -20.74
N ARG A 149 0.88 33.33 -21.91
CA ARG A 149 -0.58 33.24 -22.03
C ARG A 149 -0.98 31.77 -22.08
N PHE A 150 -2.03 31.41 -21.36
CA PHE A 150 -2.53 30.04 -21.34
C PHE A 150 -4.04 30.00 -21.12
N GLN A 151 -4.66 28.89 -21.52
CA GLN A 151 -6.07 28.61 -21.31
C GLN A 151 -6.22 27.46 -20.32
N ILE A 152 -7.20 27.56 -19.44
CA ILE A 152 -7.56 26.52 -18.48
C ILE A 152 -8.76 25.80 -19.05
N LEU A 153 -8.61 24.50 -19.27
CA LEU A 153 -9.57 23.68 -20.00
C LEU A 153 -10.04 22.51 -19.15
N ALA A 154 -11.35 22.32 -19.09
CA ALA A 154 -12.00 21.19 -18.43
C ALA A 154 -12.38 20.13 -19.47
N PRO A 155 -11.70 18.97 -19.54
CA PRO A 155 -12.02 17.93 -20.52
C PRO A 155 -13.28 17.16 -20.15
N VAL A 156 -14.40 17.54 -20.77
CA VAL A 156 -15.72 16.92 -20.54
C VAL A 156 -15.95 15.67 -21.40
N VAL A 157 -15.30 15.59 -22.57
CA VAL A 157 -15.32 14.39 -23.43
C VAL A 157 -13.91 14.09 -23.91
N ARG A 158 -13.52 12.81 -23.83
CA ARG A 158 -12.19 12.34 -24.23
C ARG A 158 -12.30 11.10 -25.09
N GLY A 159 -12.08 11.23 -26.40
CA GLY A 159 -11.97 10.13 -27.35
C GLY A 159 -13.21 9.24 -27.46
N ARG A 160 -14.41 9.80 -27.23
CA ARG A 160 -15.68 9.07 -27.25
C ARG A 160 -16.53 9.48 -28.44
N LYS A 161 -17.34 8.53 -28.95
CA LYS A 161 -18.24 8.76 -30.09
C LYS A 161 -19.56 9.36 -29.63
N GLY A 162 -20.08 10.34 -30.37
CA GLY A 162 -21.39 10.92 -30.11
C GLY A 162 -21.56 12.35 -30.63
N GLU A 163 -22.80 12.81 -30.71
CA GLU A 163 -23.12 14.18 -31.20
C GLU A 163 -23.05 15.25 -30.09
N TYR A 164 -23.07 14.84 -28.82
CA TYR A 164 -22.93 15.69 -27.62
C TYR A 164 -23.81 16.95 -27.52
N LYS A 165 -24.92 17.07 -28.28
CA LYS A 165 -25.84 18.23 -28.24
C LYS A 165 -26.30 18.60 -26.83
N ASN A 166 -26.81 17.62 -26.08
CA ASN A 166 -27.26 17.84 -24.70
C ASN A 166 -26.15 18.36 -23.78
N LEU A 167 -24.91 17.86 -23.96
CA LEU A 167 -23.76 18.29 -23.18
C LEU A 167 -23.40 19.74 -23.51
N LEU A 168 -23.39 20.10 -24.80
CA LEU A 168 -23.11 21.47 -25.25
C LEU A 168 -24.17 22.45 -24.77
N ASP A 169 -25.44 22.06 -24.77
CA ASP A 169 -26.54 22.85 -24.21
C ASP A 169 -26.42 23.02 -22.69
N GLU A 170 -25.95 21.99 -21.97
CA GLU A 170 -25.69 22.06 -20.53
C GLU A 170 -24.52 23.02 -20.23
N VAL A 171 -23.42 22.92 -20.98
CA VAL A 171 -22.29 23.84 -20.89
C VAL A 171 -22.72 25.28 -21.17
N ARG A 172 -23.60 25.51 -22.16
CA ARG A 172 -24.19 26.82 -22.45
C ARG A 172 -25.02 27.35 -21.28
N ARG A 173 -25.87 26.49 -20.67
CA ARG A 173 -26.69 26.86 -19.49
C ARG A 173 -25.85 27.18 -18.25
N GLN A 174 -24.67 26.57 -18.12
CA GLN A 174 -23.72 26.87 -17.05
C GLN A 174 -22.98 28.21 -17.28
N GLY A 175 -23.20 28.88 -18.42
CA GLY A 175 -22.67 30.22 -18.70
C GLY A 175 -21.29 30.24 -19.34
N TYR A 176 -20.76 29.09 -19.76
CA TYR A 176 -19.51 29.05 -20.52
C TYR A 176 -19.75 29.54 -21.95
N THR A 177 -18.84 30.37 -22.47
CA THR A 177 -18.98 30.94 -23.82
C THR A 177 -18.20 30.18 -24.89
N ARG A 178 -17.21 29.36 -24.50
CA ARG A 178 -16.28 28.73 -25.45
C ARG A 178 -15.99 27.30 -25.10
N VAL A 179 -15.85 26.49 -26.14
CA VAL A 179 -15.41 25.10 -26.06
C VAL A 179 -14.34 24.84 -27.10
N ARG A 180 -13.42 23.95 -26.78
CA ARG A 180 -12.45 23.39 -27.73
C ARG A 180 -12.95 22.01 -28.13
N VAL A 181 -13.20 21.82 -29.41
CA VAL A 181 -13.62 20.54 -29.99
C VAL A 181 -12.58 20.10 -31.00
N ASP A 182 -12.02 18.90 -30.79
CA ASP A 182 -10.99 18.31 -31.65
C ASP A 182 -9.82 19.27 -31.96
N GLY A 183 -9.42 20.05 -30.95
CA GLY A 183 -8.31 21.00 -31.02
C GLY A 183 -8.67 22.38 -31.57
N LYS A 184 -9.91 22.60 -32.05
CA LYS A 184 -10.36 23.92 -32.54
C LYS A 184 -11.31 24.57 -31.53
N ILE A 185 -11.14 25.87 -31.30
CA ILE A 185 -11.99 26.63 -30.39
C ILE A 185 -13.22 27.13 -31.14
N TYR A 186 -14.39 26.89 -30.57
CA TYR A 186 -15.69 27.32 -31.06
C TYR A 186 -16.38 28.19 -29.99
N ASP A 187 -17.20 29.13 -30.46
CA ASP A 187 -18.17 29.80 -29.61
C ASP A 187 -19.35 28.85 -29.34
N ILE A 188 -19.82 28.77 -28.10
CA ILE A 188 -20.94 27.89 -27.76
C ILE A 188 -22.26 28.41 -28.36
N GLU A 189 -22.35 29.70 -28.70
CA GLU A 189 -23.57 30.28 -29.28
C GLU A 189 -23.78 29.86 -30.74
N GLU A 190 -22.71 29.48 -31.44
CA GLU A 190 -22.79 28.97 -32.80
C GLU A 190 -23.35 27.54 -32.82
N GLU A 191 -24.23 27.24 -33.78
CA GLU A 191 -24.72 25.87 -33.98
C GLU A 191 -23.57 24.97 -34.47
N MET A 192 -23.13 24.04 -33.63
CA MET A 192 -22.18 23.00 -33.99
C MET A 192 -22.85 21.64 -34.05
N THR A 193 -22.61 20.89 -35.12
CA THR A 193 -23.05 19.51 -35.30
C THR A 193 -21.84 18.60 -35.32
N LEU A 194 -21.77 17.67 -34.36
CA LEU A 194 -20.73 16.65 -34.28
C LEU A 194 -21.26 15.32 -34.83
N ASP A 195 -20.38 14.54 -35.45
CA ASP A 195 -20.74 13.27 -36.06
C ASP A 195 -20.86 12.18 -34.99
N LYS A 196 -22.02 11.53 -34.93
CA LYS A 196 -22.30 10.44 -33.99
C LYS A 196 -21.31 9.27 -34.04
N TYR A 197 -20.71 8.99 -35.20
CA TYR A 197 -19.88 7.82 -35.44
C TYR A 197 -18.37 8.08 -35.28
N VAL A 198 -17.97 9.35 -35.16
CA VAL A 198 -16.59 9.80 -35.00
C VAL A 198 -16.27 10.01 -33.52
N LYS A 199 -15.03 9.75 -33.12
CA LYS A 199 -14.56 10.01 -31.76
C LYS A 199 -14.21 11.49 -31.65
N HIS A 200 -14.75 12.16 -30.63
CA HIS A 200 -14.50 13.57 -30.37
C HIS A 200 -13.80 13.76 -29.03
N ASN A 201 -13.00 14.83 -28.94
CA ASN A 201 -12.53 15.42 -27.69
C ASN A 201 -13.19 16.77 -27.52
N ILE A 202 -13.78 17.02 -26.35
CA ILE A 202 -14.46 18.28 -26.02
C ILE A 202 -13.92 18.77 -24.69
N GLU A 203 -13.35 19.96 -24.70
CA GLU A 203 -12.90 20.66 -23.51
C GLU A 203 -13.61 22.01 -23.36
N VAL A 204 -14.12 22.30 -22.17
CA VAL A 204 -14.72 23.60 -21.87
C VAL A 204 -13.62 24.58 -21.50
N VAL A 205 -13.65 25.78 -22.09
CA VAL A 205 -12.70 26.85 -21.76
C VAL A 205 -13.19 27.55 -20.49
N VAL A 206 -12.53 27.30 -19.36
CA VAL A 206 -12.92 27.81 -18.05
C VAL A 206 -12.40 29.24 -17.82
N ASP A 207 -11.11 29.47 -18.09
CA ASP A 207 -10.52 30.81 -18.03
C ASP A 207 -9.37 30.94 -19.03
N ARG A 208 -9.02 32.18 -19.35
CA ARG A 208 -7.87 32.55 -20.18
C ARG A 208 -7.03 33.55 -19.39
N LEU A 209 -5.83 33.13 -19.02
CA LEU A 209 -4.97 33.89 -18.14
C LEU A 209 -3.65 34.21 -18.83
N ALA A 210 -2.98 35.24 -18.31
CA ALA A 210 -1.61 35.55 -18.64
C ALA A 210 -0.82 35.60 -17.34
N MET A 211 0.37 35.00 -17.35
CA MET A 211 1.24 34.93 -16.19
C MET A 211 1.69 36.34 -15.79
N LYS A 212 1.26 36.79 -14.61
CA LYS A 212 1.62 38.10 -14.03
C LYS A 212 1.63 38.03 -12.51
N GLY A 213 2.14 39.06 -11.85
CA GLY A 213 2.10 39.16 -10.39
C GLY A 213 0.66 39.16 -9.86
N GLY A 214 0.41 38.42 -8.77
CA GLY A 214 -0.88 38.42 -8.07
C GLY A 214 -2.00 37.59 -8.69
N ILE A 215 -1.72 36.72 -9.67
CA ILE A 215 -2.78 35.88 -10.29
C ILE A 215 -3.22 34.68 -9.46
N LYS A 216 -2.52 34.36 -8.35
CA LYS A 216 -2.65 33.08 -7.63
C LYS A 216 -4.10 32.76 -7.25
N THR A 217 -4.85 33.71 -6.70
CA THR A 217 -6.23 33.50 -6.26
C THR A 217 -7.16 33.16 -7.43
N ARG A 218 -7.07 33.93 -8.51
CA ARG A 218 -7.88 33.69 -9.72
C ARG A 218 -7.52 32.36 -10.38
N LEU A 219 -6.21 32.06 -10.48
CA LEU A 219 -5.73 30.79 -11.00
C LEU A 219 -6.25 29.60 -10.19
N PHE A 220 -6.24 29.72 -8.85
CA PHE A 220 -6.79 28.70 -7.96
C PHE A 220 -8.27 28.45 -8.21
N GLU A 221 -9.10 29.51 -8.24
CA GLU A 221 -10.54 29.40 -8.52
C GLU A 221 -10.79 28.74 -9.88
N SER A 222 -10.08 29.17 -10.94
CA SER A 222 -10.24 28.60 -12.27
C SER A 222 -9.82 27.13 -12.35
N VAL A 223 -8.72 26.75 -11.69
CA VAL A 223 -8.26 25.36 -11.65
C VAL A 223 -9.27 24.49 -10.87
N GLU A 224 -9.78 24.98 -9.74
CA GLU A 224 -10.81 24.29 -8.95
C GLU A 224 -12.11 24.08 -9.76
N THR A 225 -12.60 25.12 -10.44
CA THR A 225 -13.75 25.02 -11.33
C THR A 225 -13.48 24.03 -12.45
N SER A 226 -12.30 24.08 -13.07
CA SER A 226 -11.94 23.18 -14.16
C SER A 226 -11.85 21.72 -13.73
N LEU A 227 -11.32 21.45 -12.53
CA LEU A 227 -11.27 20.10 -11.98
C LEU A 227 -12.68 19.58 -11.66
N LYS A 228 -13.56 20.41 -11.09
CA LYS A 228 -14.97 20.04 -10.86
C LYS A 228 -15.70 19.72 -12.17
N THR A 229 -15.57 20.57 -13.19
CA THR A 229 -16.23 20.37 -14.49
C THR A 229 -15.59 19.22 -15.29
N GLY A 230 -14.28 19.04 -15.21
CA GLY A 230 -13.51 18.01 -15.93
C GLY A 230 -13.45 16.64 -15.25
N GLY A 231 -14.16 16.45 -14.13
CA GLY A 231 -14.17 15.18 -13.39
C GLY A 231 -12.81 14.83 -12.78
N GLY A 232 -12.15 15.81 -12.16
CA GLY A 232 -10.84 15.68 -11.52
C GLY A 232 -9.65 15.79 -12.46
N ILE A 233 -9.84 16.33 -13.67
CA ILE A 233 -8.78 16.56 -14.68
C ILE A 233 -8.86 17.99 -15.18
N VAL A 234 -7.69 18.60 -15.40
CA VAL A 234 -7.56 19.93 -16.00
C VAL A 234 -6.42 19.91 -17.02
N TYR A 235 -6.62 20.59 -18.15
CA TYR A 235 -5.58 20.86 -19.13
C TYR A 235 -5.23 22.34 -19.11
N ILE A 236 -3.94 22.64 -19.18
CA ILE A 236 -3.40 23.99 -19.29
C ILE A 236 -2.78 24.11 -20.66
N ASP A 237 -3.49 24.81 -21.54
CA ASP A 237 -3.10 25.00 -22.93
C ASP A 237 -2.25 26.27 -23.03
N VAL A 238 -0.93 26.11 -23.11
CA VAL A 238 0.00 27.23 -23.23
C VAL A 238 0.01 27.72 -24.67
N VAL A 239 -0.22 29.02 -24.89
CA VAL A 239 -0.18 29.61 -26.23
C VAL A 239 1.24 29.47 -26.78
N ASP A 240 1.35 28.91 -27.99
CA ASP A 240 2.61 28.59 -28.67
C ASP A 240 3.51 27.57 -27.92
N GLY A 241 2.93 26.76 -27.02
CA GLY A 241 3.63 25.72 -26.27
C GLY A 241 2.85 24.41 -26.18
N ASP A 242 3.32 23.51 -25.31
CA ASP A 242 2.66 22.23 -25.06
C ASP A 242 1.47 22.37 -24.11
N THR A 243 0.44 21.54 -24.31
CA THR A 243 -0.66 21.40 -23.35
C THR A 243 -0.18 20.57 -22.15
N LEU A 244 -0.17 21.18 -20.96
CA LEU A 244 0.08 20.47 -19.70
C LEU A 244 -1.21 19.83 -19.20
N SER A 245 -1.12 18.66 -18.57
CA SER A 245 -2.29 17.98 -18.03
C SER A 245 -2.06 17.57 -16.58
N PHE A 246 -3.10 17.77 -15.75
CA PHE A 246 -3.05 17.51 -14.31
C PHE A 246 -4.31 16.76 -13.86
N SER A 247 -4.21 15.99 -12.78
CA SER A 247 -5.33 15.27 -12.20
C SER A 247 -5.32 15.27 -10.67
N GLU A 248 -6.52 15.39 -10.09
CA GLU A 248 -6.78 15.20 -8.65
C GLU A 248 -6.90 13.72 -8.25
N HIS A 249 -6.84 12.82 -9.23
CA HIS A 249 -6.92 11.38 -9.04
C HIS A 249 -5.57 10.73 -9.37
N PHE A 250 -5.29 9.56 -8.78
CA PHE A 250 -4.18 8.70 -9.20
C PHE A 250 -4.53 8.01 -10.54
N ALA A 251 -4.66 8.78 -11.61
CA ALA A 251 -5.07 8.25 -12.91
C ALA A 251 -4.11 8.63 -14.06
N CYS A 252 -3.92 7.70 -14.98
CA CYS A 252 -3.34 7.96 -16.28
C CYS A 252 -4.41 8.61 -17.18
N ILE A 253 -4.13 9.84 -17.60
CA ILE A 253 -5.05 10.66 -18.38
C ILE A 253 -5.30 10.08 -19.78
N ASP A 254 -4.25 9.55 -20.42
CA ASP A 254 -4.32 9.06 -21.80
C ASP A 254 -5.01 7.69 -21.94
N CYS A 255 -4.74 6.79 -20.99
CA CYS A 255 -5.21 5.41 -21.06
C CYS A 255 -6.43 5.14 -20.17
N GLY A 256 -6.84 6.09 -19.34
CA GLY A 256 -7.97 5.95 -18.41
C GLY A 256 -7.72 4.97 -17.25
N VAL A 257 -6.48 4.51 -17.06
CA VAL A 257 -6.09 3.66 -15.93
C VAL A 257 -6.16 4.50 -14.66
N SER A 258 -6.95 4.09 -13.68
CA SER A 258 -7.04 4.76 -12.39
C SER A 258 -6.63 3.81 -11.28
N PHE A 259 -5.90 4.32 -10.29
CA PHE A 259 -5.52 3.62 -9.08
C PHE A 259 -6.21 4.29 -7.89
N GLU A 260 -6.53 3.48 -6.89
CA GLU A 260 -6.80 3.98 -5.55
C GLU A 260 -5.51 4.54 -4.92
N GLU A 261 -5.65 5.23 -3.79
CA GLU A 261 -4.49 5.68 -3.01
C GLU A 261 -3.58 4.50 -2.67
N LEU A 262 -2.29 4.65 -2.99
CA LEU A 262 -1.29 3.60 -2.75
C LEU A 262 -1.27 3.23 -1.26
N SER A 263 -1.61 1.99 -0.98
CA SER A 263 -1.61 1.46 0.38
C SER A 263 -0.83 0.14 0.45
N PRO A 264 -0.24 -0.21 1.61
CA PRO A 264 0.59 -1.42 1.73
C PRO A 264 -0.14 -2.72 1.36
N ARG A 265 -1.48 -2.75 1.49
CA ARG A 265 -2.32 -3.90 1.11
C ARG A 265 -2.37 -4.13 -0.40
N MET A 266 -2.18 -3.10 -1.23
CA MET A 266 -2.12 -3.24 -2.70
C MET A 266 -0.86 -3.97 -3.16
N PHE A 267 0.17 -3.99 -2.33
CA PHE A 267 1.41 -4.74 -2.58
C PHE A 267 1.37 -6.13 -1.93
N SER A 268 0.22 -6.59 -1.43
CA SER A 268 0.09 -7.92 -0.83
C SER A 268 -0.61 -8.89 -1.78
N PHE A 269 0.11 -9.91 -2.25
CA PHE A 269 -0.49 -11.03 -2.98
C PHE A 269 -1.40 -11.90 -2.08
N ASN A 270 -1.39 -11.68 -0.76
CA ASN A 270 -2.31 -12.31 0.18
C ASN A 270 -3.62 -11.52 0.37
N SER A 271 -3.71 -10.31 -0.19
CA SER A 271 -4.90 -9.47 -0.15
C SER A 271 -5.56 -9.42 -1.53
N PRO A 272 -6.90 -9.46 -1.63
CA PRO A 272 -7.60 -9.28 -2.90
C PRO A 272 -7.23 -7.97 -3.63
N HIS A 273 -6.77 -6.96 -2.91
CA HIS A 273 -6.34 -5.68 -3.47
C HIS A 273 -5.01 -5.73 -4.23
N GLY A 274 -4.15 -6.71 -3.95
CA GLY A 274 -2.83 -6.84 -4.57
C GLY A 274 -2.57 -8.19 -5.24
N ALA A 275 -3.44 -9.17 -5.01
CA ALA A 275 -3.35 -10.49 -5.61
C ALA A 275 -3.67 -10.43 -7.11
N CYS A 276 -2.93 -11.22 -7.90
CA CYS A 276 -3.23 -11.37 -9.32
C CYS A 276 -4.62 -12.02 -9.50
N THR A 277 -5.45 -11.45 -10.37
CA THR A 277 -6.81 -11.93 -10.62
C THR A 277 -6.86 -13.29 -11.32
N LEU A 278 -5.78 -13.71 -11.98
CA LEU A 278 -5.71 -15.00 -12.70
C LEU A 278 -5.38 -16.17 -11.77
N CYS A 279 -4.46 -15.99 -10.81
CA CYS A 279 -4.02 -17.05 -9.89
C CYS A 279 -4.48 -16.88 -8.44
N GLY A 280 -5.05 -15.73 -8.08
CA GLY A 280 -5.50 -15.43 -6.71
C GLY A 280 -4.36 -15.21 -5.72
N GLY A 281 -3.19 -14.80 -6.22
CA GLY A 281 -1.98 -14.53 -5.46
C GLY A 281 -0.86 -14.22 -6.43
#